data_AF-A0A8J8MJK4-F1
#
_entry.id   AF-A0A8J8MJK4-F1
#
_cell.length_a   1.000
_cell.length_b   1.000
_cell.length_c   1.000
_cell.angle_alpha   90.00
_cell.angle_beta   90.00
_cell.angle_gamma   90.00
#
_symmetry.space_group_name_H-M   'P 1'
#
loop_
_entity.id
_entity.type
_entity.pdbx_description
1 polymer ?
#
loop_
_entity_poly.entity_id
_entity_poly.type
_entity_poly.pdbx_seq_one_letter_code
_entity_poly.pdbx_strand_id
1 'polypeptide(L)' 'MRGPTIWDRLLGLNLFSAKIILLILLLAIIYDLPYLMDIAIVYTLLGFIGIIFISRFVKGKGEI' A
#
# COMPACT_ATOMS: atom_id res chain seq x y z
N MET A 1 5.24 -17.28 -3.39
CA MET A 1 4.21 -17.39 -2.34
C MET A 1 4.81 -18.12 -1.14
N ARG A 2 5.60 -17.41 -0.31
CA ARG A 2 6.22 -17.91 0.93
C ARG A 2 5.86 -16.89 2.01
N GLY A 3 4.80 -17.17 2.75
CA GLY A 3 4.20 -16.29 3.75
C GLY A 3 3.18 -17.12 4.52
N PRO A 4 3.64 -17.93 5.50
CA PRO A 4 2.80 -18.88 6.21
C PRO A 4 1.72 -18.17 7.04
N THR A 5 1.98 -16.95 7.52
CA THR A 5 1.02 -16.20 8.32
C THR A 5 0.25 -15.16 7.50
N ILE A 6 -0.94 -14.79 7.98
CA ILE A 6 -1.73 -13.68 7.41
C ILE A 6 -0.93 -12.37 7.55
N TRP A 7 -0.16 -12.22 8.62
CA TRP A 7 0.71 -11.08 8.88
C TRP A 7 1.82 -10.95 7.83
N ASP A 8 2.48 -12.04 7.43
CA ASP A 8 3.51 -12.00 6.38
C ASP A 8 2.96 -11.51 5.04
N ARG A 9 1.73 -11.92 4.72
CA ARG A 9 1.03 -11.50 3.49
C ARG A 9 0.65 -10.02 3.56
N LEU A 10 0.19 -9.55 4.72
CA LEU A 10 -0.12 -8.14 4.95
C LEU A 10 1.14 -7.26 4.84
N LEU A 11 2.25 -7.71 5.42
CA LEU A 11 3.56 -7.05 5.33
C LEU A 11 4.04 -6.99 3.88
N GLY A 12 3.89 -8.09 3.14
CA GLY A 12 4.20 -8.15 1.70
C GLY A 12 3.35 -7.18 0.88
N LEU A 13 2.05 -7.09 1.16
CA LEU A 13 1.14 -6.12 0.53
C LEU A 13 1.55 -4.68 0.81
N ASN A 14 1.90 -4.36 2.06
CA ASN A 14 2.34 -3.01 2.43
C ASN A 14 3.62 -2.60 1.67
N LEU A 15 4.60 -3.49 1.61
CA LEU A 15 5.84 -3.25 0.86
C LEU A 15 5.60 -3.12 -0.65
N PHE A 16 4.63 -3.85 -1.19
CA PHE A 16 4.24 -3.76 -2.60
C PHE A 16 3.56 -2.42 -2.91
N SER A 17 2.63 -1.97 -2.07
CA SER A 17 1.98 -0.66 -2.21
C SER A 17 2.99 0.48 -2.25
N ALA A 18 4.00 0.46 -1.39
CA ALA A 18 5.07 1.46 -1.38
C ALA A 18 5.85 1.50 -2.72
N LYS A 19 6.11 0.35 -3.35
CA LYS A 19 6.78 0.29 -4.65
C LYS A 19 5.93 0.83 -5.79
N ILE A 20 4.61 0.61 -5.76
CA ILE A 20 3.69 1.17 -6.76
C ILE A 20 3.69 2.70 -6.67
N ILE A 21 3.58 3.25 -5.46
CA ILE A 21 3.60 4.70 -5.23
C ILE A 21 4.91 5.30 -5.72
N LEU A 22 6.04 4.65 -5.40
CA LEU A 22 7.35 5.07 -5.86
C LEU A 22 7.43 5.10 -7.39
N LEU A 23 6.89 4.09 -8.07
CA LEU A 23 6.85 4.04 -9.52
C LEU A 23 6.01 5.19 -10.11
N ILE A 24 4.84 5.47 -9.53
CA ILE A 24 3.97 6.58 -9.98
C ILE A 24 4.70 7.93 -9.85
N LEU A 25 5.37 8.17 -8.72
CA LEU A 25 6.18 9.38 -8.51
C LEU A 25 7.32 9.50 -9.54
N LEU A 26 8.00 8.39 -9.83
CA LEU A 26 9.09 8.37 -10.81
C LEU A 26 8.59 8.72 -12.21
N LEU A 27 7.44 8.17 -12.60
CA LEU A 27 6.78 8.50 -13.87
C LEU A 27 6.32 9.96 -13.88
N ALA A 28 5.78 10.48 -12.78
CA ALA A 28 5.38 11.89 -12.68
C ALA A 28 6.54 12.85 -13.00
N ILE A 29 7.74 12.53 -12.49
CA ILE A 29 8.95 13.32 -12.72
C ILE A 29 9.46 13.16 -14.16
N ILE A 30 9.48 11.93 -14.70
CA ILE A 30 9.98 11.67 -16.07
C ILE A 30 9.11 12.35 -17.13
N TYR A 31 7.79 12.33 -16.96
CA TYR A 31 6.85 12.86 -17.94
C TYR A 31 6.47 14.33 -17.69
N ASP A 32 6.96 14.93 -16.60
CA ASP A 32 6.63 16.31 -16.16
C ASP A 32 5.10 16.54 -16.06
N LEU A 33 4.39 15.53 -15.54
CA LEU A 33 2.95 15.52 -15.41
C LEU A 33 2.57 15.76 -13.94
N PRO A 34 2.30 17.01 -13.52
CA PRO A 34 2.11 17.35 -12.11
C PRO A 34 0.89 16.66 -11.50
N TYR A 35 -0.14 16.34 -12.28
CA TYR A 35 -1.34 15.65 -11.78
C TYR A 35 -1.06 14.21 -11.32
N LEU A 36 0.02 13.56 -11.77
CA LEU A 36 0.40 12.23 -11.27
C LEU A 36 0.87 12.30 -9.80
N MET A 37 1.42 13.44 -9.37
CA MET A 37 1.84 13.67 -7.99
C MET A 37 0.64 13.65 -7.05
N ASP A 38 -0.46 14.31 -7.43
CA ASP A 38 -1.70 14.35 -6.66
C ASP A 38 -2.31 12.94 -6.53
N ILE A 39 -2.33 12.19 -7.64
CA ILE A 39 -2.79 10.80 -7.65
C ILE A 39 -1.92 9.93 -6.73
N ALA A 40 -0.59 10.10 -6.76
CA ALA A 40 0.32 9.34 -5.91
C ALA A 40 0.05 9.60 -4.41
N ILE A 41 -0.17 10.86 -4.03
CA ILE A 41 -0.48 11.22 -2.65
C ILE A 41 -1.81 10.59 -2.21
N VAL A 42 -2.85 10.67 -3.04
CA VAL A 42 -4.15 10.04 -2.74
C VAL A 42 -4.01 8.52 -2.61
N TYR A 43 -3.31 7.86 -3.52
CA TYR A 43 -3.07 6.41 -3.44
C TYR A 43 -2.24 6.02 -2.22
N THR A 44 -1.31 6.87 -1.78
CA THR A 44 -0.54 6.66 -0.55
C THR A 44 -1.45 6.66 0.67
N LEU A 45 -2.35 7.64 0.77
CA LEU A 45 -3.30 7.75 1.87
C LEU A 45 -4.30 6.58 1.85
N LEU A 46 -4.82 6.22 0.67
CA LEU A 46 -5.74 5.08 0.52
C LEU A 46 -5.07 3.76 0.89
N GLY A 47 -3.83 3.53 0.46
CA GLY A 47 -3.06 2.34 0.80
C GLY A 47 -2.80 2.23 2.31
N PHE A 48 -2.47 3.36 2.95
CA PHE A 48 -2.27 3.43 4.40
C PHE A 48 -3.56 3.16 5.17
N ILE A 49 -4.68 3.78 4.78
CA ILE A 49 -5.98 3.53 5.40
C ILE A 49 -6.38 2.05 5.21
N GLY A 50 -6.21 1.51 4.00
CA GLY A 50 -6.50 0.12 3.69
C GLY A 50 -5.75 -0.87 4.59
N ILE A 51 -4.44 -0.66 4.82
CA ILE A 51 -3.65 -1.53 5.70
C ILE A 51 -4.13 -1.45 7.16
N ILE A 52 -4.52 -0.27 7.64
CA ILE A 52 -5.06 -0.09 9.00
C ILE A 52 -6.39 -0.83 9.14
N PHE A 53 -7.28 -0.69 8.16
CA PHE A 53 -8.57 -1.39 8.17
C PHE A 53 -8.38 -2.91 8.17
N ILE A 54 -7.50 -3.42 7.30
CA ILE A 54 -7.20 -4.86 7.24
C ILE A 54 -6.56 -5.32 8.56
N SER A 55 -5.61 -4.57 9.10
CA SER A 55 -4.96 -4.88 10.38
C SER A 55 -5.98 -4.97 11.53
N ARG A 56 -6.90 -3.99 11.62
CA ARG A 56 -7.99 -4.01 12.62
C ARG A 56 -8.97 -5.16 12.38
N PHE A 57 -9.29 -5.47 11.13
CA PHE A 57 -10.20 -6.56 10.79
C PHE A 57 -9.59 -7.93 11.12
N VAL A 58 -8.34 -8.17 10.76
CA VAL A 58 -7.60 -9.39 11.09
C VAL A 58 -7.52 -9.57 12.60
N LYS A 59 -7.22 -8.50 13.35
CA LYS A 59 -7.22 -8.52 14.82
C LYS A 59 -8.62 -8.74 15.42
N GLY A 60 -9.69 -8.28 14.76
CA GLY A 60 -11.05 -8.30 15.30
C GLY A 60 -11.89 -9.55 14.96
N LYS A 61 -11.53 -10.31 13.92
CA LYS A 61 -12.30 -11.48 13.44
C LYS A 61 -11.60 -12.83 13.59
N GLY A 62 -10.34 -12.88 14.04
CA GLY A 62 -9.59 -14.12 14.23
C GLY A 62 -8.76 -14.07 15.49
N GLU A 63 -9.23 -14.80 16.50
CA GLU A 63 -8.48 -15.60 17.48
C GLU A 63 -6.95 -15.39 17.53
N ILE A 64 -6.47 -15.05 18.73
CA ILE A 64 -5.14 -15.31 19.33
C ILE A 64 -3.94 -15.36 18.38
#